data_AF-A0A1M6NFB8-F1
#
_entry.id   AF-A0A1M6NFB8-F1
#
_cell.length_a   1.000
_cell.length_b   1.000
_cell.length_c   1.000
_cell.angle_alpha   90.00
_cell.angle_beta   90.00
_cell.angle_gamma   90.00
#
_symmetry.space_group_name_H-M   'P 1'
#
loop_
_entity.id
_entity.type
_entity.pdbx_description
1 polymer ?
#
loop_
_entity_poly.entity_id
_entity_poly.type
_entity_poly.pdbx_seq_one_letter_code
_entity_poly.pdbx_strand_id
1 'polypeptide(L)'
;MGIFKKLFGSKDNEEPKKEIQNKQSSKSYDDIAWMTDLRRENLDICFNAGFKPTTSLPTELGRHLRPSIEIAKRLHAIKALVLWVMVPEENLPQEQILSFIENNNLEDFMTAEEKSILTVSRDDEQARNAIGWKFENAWPLAWYFGYKQPEITGEMMSGDQMQDILSNYTCKLDGSIEEWLKDKETVSEEDLMQKEDLFYCLHNAVRSGQLGRDTVPAGFDPMGNGGVIHERRHSLTYMVSKDTSWEETDLST
;
A
#
# COMPACT_ATOMS: atom_id res chain seq x y z
N MET A 1 -21.33 -4.87 -67.95
CA MET A 1 -22.58 -5.45 -68.51
C MET A 1 -22.88 -6.75 -67.76
N GLY A 2 -24.15 -7.03 -67.48
CA GLY A 2 -24.61 -8.33 -66.94
C GLY A 2 -24.87 -8.34 -65.43
N ILE A 3 -26.05 -7.90 -64.95
CA ILE A 3 -27.17 -8.78 -64.55
C ILE A 3 -26.75 -9.61 -63.32
N PHE A 4 -27.01 -9.19 -62.07
CA PHE A 4 -28.26 -9.48 -61.34
C PHE A 4 -28.55 -8.38 -60.30
N LYS A 5 -29.45 -7.46 -60.65
CA LYS A 5 -30.15 -6.55 -59.73
C LYS A 5 -31.62 -6.88 -59.83
N LYS A 6 -32.21 -7.50 -58.80
CA LYS A 6 -33.64 -7.40 -58.42
C LYS A 6 -33.96 -8.46 -57.37
N LEU A 7 -33.86 -8.05 -56.11
CA LEU A 7 -34.73 -8.42 -54.99
C LEU A 7 -34.24 -7.55 -53.82
N PHE A 8 -35.18 -7.04 -53.02
CA PHE A 8 -35.00 -6.09 -51.93
C PHE A 8 -35.04 -4.61 -52.34
N GLY A 9 -36.23 -4.05 -52.15
CA GLY A 9 -36.56 -2.65 -52.33
C GLY A 9 -35.91 -1.76 -51.28
N SER A 10 -35.76 -0.50 -51.66
CA SER A 10 -35.34 0.62 -50.82
C SER A 10 -36.32 0.77 -49.65
N LYS A 11 -35.83 0.61 -48.43
CA LYS A 11 -36.38 1.26 -47.26
C LYS A 11 -35.28 2.17 -46.73
N ASP A 12 -35.49 3.47 -46.92
CA ASP A 12 -34.72 4.50 -46.24
C ASP A 12 -34.99 4.35 -44.74
N ASN A 13 -34.01 3.82 -44.01
CA ASN A 13 -33.96 3.91 -42.57
C ASN A 13 -33.01 5.05 -42.23
N GLU A 14 -33.56 6.24 -41.98
CA GLU A 14 -32.88 7.24 -41.19
C GLU A 14 -32.68 6.66 -39.79
N GLU A 15 -31.43 6.30 -39.45
CA GLU A 15 -31.07 5.99 -38.07
C GLU A 15 -31.20 7.27 -37.24
N PRO A 16 -31.97 7.26 -36.14
CA PRO A 16 -31.98 8.40 -35.24
C PRO A 16 -30.61 8.44 -34.55
N LYS A 17 -29.87 9.54 -34.77
CA LYS A 17 -28.70 9.92 -33.98
C LYS A 17 -29.11 9.93 -32.51
N LYS A 18 -28.76 8.86 -31.79
CA LYS A 18 -28.78 8.86 -30.33
C LYS A 18 -27.71 9.85 -29.87
N GLU A 19 -28.13 11.05 -29.51
CA GLU A 19 -27.38 11.88 -28.57
C GLU A 19 -27.05 11.00 -27.36
N ILE A 20 -25.77 10.70 -27.19
CA ILE A 20 -25.26 10.17 -25.94
C ILE A 20 -25.39 11.31 -24.94
N GLN A 21 -26.54 11.37 -24.25
CA GLN A 21 -26.68 12.16 -23.04
C GLN A 21 -25.72 11.58 -22.02
N ASN A 22 -24.55 12.21 -21.92
CA ASN A 22 -23.58 11.96 -20.88
C ASN A 22 -24.16 12.55 -19.58
N LYS A 23 -25.13 11.83 -19.01
CA LYS A 23 -25.74 12.18 -17.73
C LYS A 23 -24.78 11.72 -16.65
N GLN A 24 -23.79 12.55 -16.33
CA GLN A 24 -23.05 12.42 -15.07
C GLN A 24 -24.09 12.39 -13.95
N SER A 25 -24.35 11.19 -13.45
CA SER A 25 -25.11 11.00 -12.22
C SER A 25 -24.30 11.67 -11.12
N SER A 26 -24.73 12.84 -10.65
CA SER A 26 -24.16 13.47 -9.46
C SER A 26 -24.11 12.42 -8.34
N LYS A 27 -22.91 12.16 -7.84
CA LYS A 27 -22.68 11.20 -6.76
C LYS A 27 -23.06 11.89 -5.45
N SER A 28 -23.52 11.14 -4.46
CA SER A 28 -24.03 11.71 -3.20
C SER A 28 -23.01 12.53 -2.40
N TYR A 29 -21.73 12.44 -2.75
CA TYR A 29 -20.65 13.21 -2.14
C TYR A 29 -20.20 14.42 -2.96
N ASP A 30 -20.62 14.56 -4.22
CA ASP A 30 -20.23 15.67 -5.10
C ASP A 30 -20.60 17.03 -4.51
N ASP A 31 -21.72 17.09 -3.77
CA ASP A 31 -22.22 18.31 -3.14
C ASP A 31 -21.58 18.63 -1.77
N ILE A 32 -20.66 17.79 -1.26
CA ILE A 32 -20.00 18.00 0.04
C ILE A 32 -18.94 19.09 -0.09
N ALA A 33 -19.25 20.31 0.35
CA ALA A 33 -18.41 21.50 0.15
C ALA A 33 -16.99 21.43 0.74
N TRP A 34 -16.76 20.65 1.80
CA TRP A 34 -15.46 20.53 2.46
C TRP A 34 -14.59 19.38 1.93
N MET A 35 -15.12 18.56 1.01
CA MET A 35 -14.39 17.42 0.46
C MET A 35 -13.43 17.87 -0.63
N THR A 36 -12.15 17.49 -0.48
CA THR A 36 -11.08 17.79 -1.44
C THR A 36 -11.24 16.98 -2.72
N ASP A 37 -10.72 17.50 -3.84
CA ASP A 37 -10.75 16.80 -5.13
C ASP A 37 -10.03 15.45 -5.07
N LEU A 38 -8.90 15.40 -4.38
CA LEU A 38 -8.15 14.17 -4.09
C LEU A 38 -9.03 13.12 -3.39
N ARG A 39 -9.82 13.52 -2.36
CA ARG A 39 -10.74 12.60 -1.68
C ARG A 39 -11.83 12.11 -2.62
N ARG A 40 -12.38 12.96 -3.50
CA ARG A 40 -13.41 12.55 -4.47
C ARG A 40 -12.86 11.48 -5.41
N GLU A 41 -11.66 11.66 -5.92
CA GLU A 41 -10.99 10.67 -6.78
C GLU A 41 -10.78 9.34 -6.05
N ASN A 42 -10.32 9.38 -4.80
CA ASN A 42 -10.13 8.16 -3.99
C ASN A 42 -11.45 7.46 -3.67
N LEU A 43 -12.53 8.21 -3.42
CA LEU A 43 -13.86 7.64 -3.24
C LEU A 43 -14.34 6.97 -4.53
N ASP A 44 -14.09 7.57 -5.69
CA ASP A 44 -14.39 6.96 -6.99
C ASP A 44 -13.68 5.60 -7.16
N ILE A 45 -12.39 5.55 -6.83
CA ILE A 45 -11.60 4.31 -6.85
C ILE A 45 -12.20 3.27 -5.88
N CYS A 46 -12.51 3.66 -4.64
CA CYS A 46 -13.13 2.79 -3.65
C CYS A 46 -14.44 2.19 -4.17
N PHE A 47 -15.38 3.03 -4.62
CA PHE A 47 -16.69 2.59 -5.06
C PHE A 47 -16.63 1.72 -6.31
N ASN A 48 -15.76 2.06 -7.27
CA ASN A 48 -15.55 1.23 -8.46
C ASN A 48 -14.97 -0.15 -8.12
N ALA A 49 -14.15 -0.25 -7.07
CA ALA A 49 -13.63 -1.49 -6.54
C ALA A 49 -14.61 -2.22 -5.58
N GLY A 50 -15.79 -1.66 -5.32
CA GLY A 50 -16.82 -2.25 -4.45
C GLY A 50 -16.66 -1.96 -2.96
N PHE A 51 -15.68 -1.15 -2.56
CA PHE A 51 -15.57 -0.64 -1.19
C PHE A 51 -16.53 0.53 -0.97
N LYS A 52 -17.11 0.62 0.24
CA LYS A 52 -18.08 1.67 0.60
C LYS A 52 -17.66 2.38 1.90
N PRO A 53 -16.58 3.19 1.87
CA PRO A 53 -16.19 4.01 3.01
C PRO A 53 -17.25 5.07 3.34
N THR A 54 -17.27 5.56 4.58
CA THR A 54 -18.12 6.69 4.93
C THR A 54 -17.64 7.98 4.28
N THR A 55 -18.57 8.80 3.77
CA THR A 55 -18.26 10.11 3.18
C THR A 55 -17.97 11.18 4.22
N SER A 56 -18.13 10.86 5.51
CA SER A 56 -17.88 11.75 6.64
C SER A 56 -16.45 11.70 7.20
N LEU A 57 -15.55 10.94 6.57
CA LEU A 57 -14.15 10.88 7.00
C LEU A 57 -13.48 12.26 6.87
N PRO A 58 -12.72 12.71 7.89
CA PRO A 58 -11.89 13.90 7.78
C PRO A 58 -10.99 13.88 6.54
N THR A 59 -10.84 15.02 5.85
CA THR A 59 -9.97 15.17 4.68
C THR A 59 -8.62 15.80 5.02
N GLU A 60 -8.60 16.69 6.00
CA GLU A 60 -7.40 17.33 6.53
C GLU A 60 -6.83 16.48 7.67
N LEU A 61 -5.78 15.71 7.38
CA LEU A 61 -5.14 14.81 8.35
C LEU A 61 -3.83 15.36 8.95
N GLY A 62 -3.42 16.60 8.61
CA GLY A 62 -2.17 17.17 9.11
C GLY A 62 -0.93 16.42 8.63
N ARG A 63 -0.94 16.00 7.34
CA ARG A 63 0.12 15.19 6.74
C ARG A 63 1.39 16.00 6.54
N HIS A 64 2.51 15.43 6.97
CA HIS A 64 3.84 15.97 6.79
C HIS A 64 4.81 14.85 6.41
N LEU A 65 5.37 14.91 5.21
CA LEU A 65 6.34 13.92 4.73
C LEU A 65 7.60 13.91 5.60
N ARG A 66 8.03 12.69 5.98
CA ARG A 66 9.31 12.46 6.65
C ARG A 66 10.50 12.60 5.71
N PRO A 67 11.70 12.89 6.24
CA PRO A 67 12.94 12.74 5.48
C PRO A 67 13.06 11.33 4.88
N SER A 68 13.45 11.23 3.61
CA SER A 68 13.56 9.96 2.89
C SER A 68 14.51 8.97 3.58
N ILE A 69 15.53 9.46 4.31
CA ILE A 69 16.43 8.60 5.08
C ILE A 69 15.71 7.85 6.21
N GLU A 70 14.72 8.44 6.86
CA GLU A 70 13.94 7.76 7.91
C GLU A 70 13.08 6.64 7.32
N ILE A 71 12.43 6.93 6.18
CA ILE A 71 11.63 5.96 5.43
C ILE A 71 12.51 4.79 4.98
N ALA A 72 13.70 5.09 4.45
CA ALA A 72 14.67 4.09 4.05
C ALA A 72 15.10 3.24 5.25
N LYS A 73 15.49 3.84 6.38
CA LYS A 73 15.93 3.06 7.55
C LYS A 73 14.82 2.16 8.09
N ARG A 74 13.56 2.59 8.08
CA ARG A 74 12.43 1.72 8.46
C ARG A 74 12.27 0.52 7.53
N LEU A 75 12.35 0.73 6.20
CA LEU A 75 12.32 -0.37 5.22
C LEU A 75 13.44 -1.39 5.47
N HIS A 76 14.65 -0.90 5.75
CA HIS A 76 15.81 -1.76 5.97
C HIS A 76 15.80 -2.45 7.33
N ALA A 77 15.20 -1.85 8.36
CA ALA A 77 14.92 -2.51 9.63
C ALA A 77 14.00 -3.72 9.43
N ILE A 78 12.90 -3.55 8.66
CA ILE A 78 12.02 -4.67 8.29
C ILE A 78 12.77 -5.74 7.51
N LYS A 79 13.60 -5.35 6.52
CA LYS A 79 14.47 -6.28 5.78
C LYS A 79 15.35 -7.11 6.71
N ALA A 80 16.03 -6.47 7.67
CA ALA A 80 16.93 -7.17 8.57
C ALA A 80 16.18 -8.23 9.41
N LEU A 81 15.00 -7.87 9.93
CA LEU A 81 14.15 -8.80 10.69
C LEU A 81 13.65 -9.96 9.84
N VAL A 82 13.22 -9.70 8.60
CA VAL A 82 12.76 -10.74 7.67
C VAL A 82 13.90 -11.70 7.34
N LEU A 83 15.09 -11.18 7.04
CA LEU A 83 16.26 -12.01 6.77
C LEU A 83 16.67 -12.84 7.99
N TRP A 84 16.51 -12.29 9.20
CA TRP A 84 16.80 -12.99 10.44
C TRP A 84 15.96 -14.26 10.60
N VAL A 85 14.64 -14.16 10.39
CA VAL A 85 13.69 -15.25 10.65
C VAL A 85 13.34 -16.12 9.42
N MET A 86 13.51 -15.61 8.19
CA MET A 86 13.11 -16.33 6.97
C MET A 86 14.28 -16.97 6.22
N VAL A 87 15.51 -16.54 6.46
CA VAL A 87 16.70 -17.14 5.83
C VAL A 87 17.45 -17.99 6.85
N PRO A 88 17.61 -19.31 6.60
CA PRO A 88 18.38 -20.17 7.48
C PRO A 88 19.81 -19.65 7.70
N GLU A 89 20.34 -19.87 8.91
CA GLU A 89 21.66 -19.37 9.29
C GLU A 89 22.79 -19.95 8.41
N GLU A 90 22.65 -21.19 7.93
CA GLU A 90 23.60 -21.80 7.01
C GLU A 90 23.72 -21.05 5.66
N ASN A 91 22.68 -20.30 5.26
CA ASN A 91 22.65 -19.56 4.00
C ASN A 91 22.99 -18.08 4.19
N LEU A 92 22.77 -17.53 5.38
CA LEU A 92 23.07 -16.15 5.73
C LEU A 92 23.52 -16.06 7.19
N PRO A 93 24.82 -15.95 7.47
CA PRO A 93 25.35 -15.82 8.83
C PRO A 93 24.75 -14.64 9.59
N GLN A 94 24.46 -14.83 10.88
CA GLN A 94 23.82 -13.80 11.71
C GLN A 94 24.67 -12.52 11.79
N GLU A 95 26.01 -12.66 11.78
CA GLU A 95 26.94 -11.55 11.90
C GLU A 95 26.78 -10.57 10.74
N GLN A 96 26.44 -11.05 9.53
CA GLN A 96 26.19 -10.17 8.39
C GLN A 96 24.95 -9.30 8.60
N ILE A 97 23.89 -9.85 9.20
CA ILE A 97 22.66 -9.11 9.50
C ILE A 97 22.91 -8.12 10.63
N LEU A 98 23.58 -8.55 11.70
CA LEU A 98 23.88 -7.69 12.85
C LEU A 98 24.82 -6.55 12.47
N SER A 99 25.87 -6.81 11.68
CA SER A 99 26.74 -5.75 11.15
C SER A 99 25.98 -4.80 10.24
N PHE A 100 25.03 -5.28 9.42
CA PHE A 100 24.18 -4.41 8.60
C PHE A 100 23.32 -3.46 9.46
N ILE A 101 22.73 -4.00 10.54
CA ILE A 101 21.94 -3.23 11.52
C ILE A 101 22.80 -2.16 12.20
N GLU A 102 23.96 -2.55 12.71
CA GLU A 102 24.89 -1.66 13.43
C GLU A 102 25.42 -0.55 12.51
N ASN A 103 25.95 -0.92 11.34
CA ASN A 103 26.56 0.03 10.40
C ASN A 103 25.57 1.10 9.89
N ASN A 104 24.28 0.78 9.87
CA ASN A 104 23.23 1.68 9.38
C ASN A 104 22.37 2.31 10.51
N ASN A 105 22.67 1.99 11.78
CA ASN A 105 21.91 2.43 12.97
C ASN A 105 20.41 2.07 12.88
N LEU A 106 20.10 0.81 12.52
CA LEU A 106 18.71 0.39 12.27
C LEU A 106 17.90 0.13 13.54
N GLU A 107 18.54 -0.08 14.69
CA GLU A 107 17.83 -0.29 15.94
C GLU A 107 16.93 0.90 16.31
N ASP A 108 17.29 2.14 15.97
CA ASP A 108 16.46 3.32 16.25
C ASP A 108 15.15 3.32 15.44
N PHE A 109 15.06 2.48 14.41
CA PHE A 109 13.90 2.33 13.54
C PHE A 109 13.16 0.99 13.77
N MET A 110 13.49 0.28 14.85
CA MET A 110 12.83 -0.95 15.29
C MET A 110 12.02 -0.70 16.56
N THR A 111 10.85 -1.34 16.64
CA THR A 111 10.09 -1.36 17.89
C THR A 111 10.79 -2.22 18.95
N ALA A 112 10.42 -2.05 20.22
CA ALA A 112 10.97 -2.91 21.29
C ALA A 112 10.70 -4.41 21.05
N GLU A 113 9.53 -4.72 20.49
CA GLU A 113 9.14 -6.09 20.10
C GLU A 113 9.95 -6.60 18.91
N GLU A 114 10.33 -5.73 17.99
CA GLU A 114 11.17 -6.10 16.85
C GLU A 114 12.62 -6.33 17.27
N LYS A 115 13.15 -5.52 18.18
CA LYS A 115 14.48 -5.74 18.75
C LYS A 115 14.57 -7.09 19.47
N SER A 116 13.50 -7.49 20.17
CA SER A 116 13.51 -8.77 20.89
C SER A 116 13.59 -9.99 19.96
N ILE A 117 13.14 -9.86 18.70
CA ILE A 117 13.26 -10.93 17.70
C ILE A 117 14.73 -11.27 17.39
N LEU A 118 15.63 -10.28 17.46
CA LEU A 118 17.06 -10.50 17.26
C LEU A 118 17.74 -11.25 18.43
N THR A 119 17.00 -11.51 19.50
CA THR A 119 17.50 -12.23 20.69
C THR A 119 17.00 -13.67 20.80
N VAL A 120 16.00 -14.04 19.99
CA VAL A 120 15.48 -15.42 19.94
C VAL A 120 16.17 -16.23 18.85
N SER A 121 15.94 -17.55 18.86
CA SER A 121 16.47 -18.43 17.83
C SER A 121 15.95 -18.03 16.44
N ARG A 122 16.80 -18.14 15.42
CA ARG A 122 16.44 -17.79 14.04
C ARG A 122 15.39 -18.70 13.42
N ASP A 123 15.20 -19.89 13.97
CA ASP A 123 14.15 -20.84 13.61
C ASP A 123 12.88 -20.72 14.47
N ASP A 124 12.76 -19.67 15.30
CA ASP A 124 11.59 -19.46 16.14
C ASP A 124 10.31 -19.24 15.30
N GLU A 125 9.32 -20.12 15.46
CA GLU A 125 8.06 -20.07 14.70
C GLU A 125 7.18 -18.88 15.09
N GLN A 126 7.23 -18.45 16.35
CA GLN A 126 6.43 -17.31 16.80
C GLN A 126 6.97 -16.01 16.21
N ALA A 127 8.29 -15.84 16.20
CA ALA A 127 8.96 -14.72 15.54
C ALA A 127 8.68 -14.69 14.03
N ARG A 128 8.73 -15.86 13.36
CA ARG A 128 8.35 -15.98 11.94
C ARG A 128 6.92 -15.52 11.67
N ASN A 129 5.97 -15.99 12.47
CA ASN A 129 4.56 -15.61 12.31
C ASN A 129 4.33 -14.10 12.58
N ALA A 130 5.03 -13.53 13.56
CA ALA A 130 4.94 -12.10 13.86
C ALA A 130 5.49 -11.22 12.73
N ILE A 131 6.61 -11.62 12.11
CA ILE A 131 7.23 -10.87 11.00
C ILE A 131 6.48 -11.07 9.67
N GLY A 132 5.87 -12.23 9.44
CA GLY A 132 5.18 -12.54 8.19
C GLY A 132 4.15 -11.49 7.79
N TRP A 133 3.32 -11.04 8.74
CA TRP A 133 2.37 -9.95 8.52
C TRP A 133 3.05 -8.59 8.36
N LYS A 134 4.03 -8.30 9.23
CA LYS A 134 4.76 -7.03 9.20
C LYS A 134 5.47 -6.80 7.89
N PHE A 135 5.81 -7.83 7.12
CA PHE A 135 6.45 -7.64 5.83
C PHE A 135 5.57 -6.92 4.81
N GLU A 136 4.24 -6.93 4.95
CA GLU A 136 3.35 -6.13 4.10
C GLU A 136 3.65 -4.62 4.17
N ASN A 137 4.25 -4.15 5.26
CA ASN A 137 4.76 -2.78 5.40
C ASN A 137 5.90 -2.45 4.42
N ALA A 138 6.70 -3.45 4.02
CA ALA A 138 7.82 -3.22 3.12
C ALA A 138 7.37 -2.76 1.73
N TRP A 139 6.17 -3.14 1.28
CA TRP A 139 5.69 -2.78 -0.06
C TRP A 139 5.47 -1.27 -0.21
N PRO A 140 4.65 -0.58 0.60
CA PRO A 140 4.53 0.87 0.49
C PRO A 140 5.85 1.62 0.68
N LEU A 141 6.70 1.16 1.60
CA LEU A 141 8.01 1.78 1.83
C LEU A 141 8.94 1.60 0.60
N ALA A 142 8.93 0.44 -0.05
CA ALA A 142 9.70 0.20 -1.27
C ALA A 142 9.12 0.96 -2.48
N TRP A 143 7.79 1.09 -2.56
CA TRP A 143 7.12 1.88 -3.60
C TRP A 143 7.60 3.33 -3.58
N TYR A 144 7.78 3.91 -2.38
CA TYR A 144 8.33 5.25 -2.23
C TYR A 144 9.71 5.41 -2.90
N PHE A 145 10.50 4.33 -3.03
CA PHE A 145 11.81 4.31 -3.71
C PHE A 145 11.76 3.67 -5.11
N GLY A 146 10.62 3.73 -5.77
CA GLY A 146 10.46 3.34 -7.18
C GLY A 146 10.01 1.90 -7.43
N TYR A 147 9.63 1.15 -6.39
CA TYR A 147 8.96 -0.15 -6.60
C TYR A 147 7.52 0.04 -7.14
N LYS A 148 6.83 -1.04 -7.47
CA LYS A 148 5.44 -1.01 -7.93
C LYS A 148 4.50 -0.52 -6.82
N GLN A 149 3.48 0.24 -7.20
CA GLN A 149 2.50 0.77 -6.27
C GLN A 149 1.73 -0.34 -5.52
N PRO A 150 1.43 -0.18 -4.21
CA PRO A 150 0.65 -1.16 -3.45
C PRO A 150 -0.77 -1.33 -3.99
N GLU A 151 -1.21 -2.56 -4.10
CA GLU A 151 -2.55 -2.90 -4.59
C GLU A 151 -3.61 -2.83 -3.48
N ILE A 152 -4.86 -2.57 -3.89
CA ILE A 152 -6.02 -2.43 -2.99
C ILE A 152 -6.77 -3.76 -2.75
N THR A 153 -6.31 -4.85 -3.36
CA THR A 153 -6.96 -6.18 -3.30
C THR A 153 -6.96 -6.78 -1.91
N GLY A 154 -6.00 -6.39 -1.06
CA GLY A 154 -5.75 -7.00 0.24
C GLY A 154 -5.17 -8.42 0.13
N GLU A 155 -4.71 -8.84 -1.06
CA GLU A 155 -3.94 -10.06 -1.21
C GLU A 155 -2.53 -9.87 -0.67
N MET A 156 -2.00 -10.87 0.05
CA MET A 156 -0.62 -10.85 0.55
C MET A 156 0.37 -10.84 -0.61
N MET A 157 1.56 -10.28 -0.37
CA MET A 157 2.67 -10.40 -1.32
C MET A 157 3.00 -11.86 -1.61
N SER A 158 3.21 -12.16 -2.88
CA SER A 158 3.86 -13.39 -3.32
C SER A 158 5.33 -13.40 -2.91
N GLY A 159 5.92 -14.60 -2.78
CA GLY A 159 7.34 -14.75 -2.50
C GLY A 159 8.24 -14.01 -3.50
N ASP A 160 7.86 -13.98 -4.78
CA ASP A 160 8.57 -13.26 -5.84
C ASP A 160 8.60 -11.76 -5.58
N GLN A 161 7.48 -11.17 -5.15
CA GLN A 161 7.43 -9.75 -4.79
C GLN A 161 8.31 -9.46 -3.56
N MET A 162 8.29 -10.35 -2.57
CA MET A 162 9.16 -10.21 -1.40
C MET A 162 10.63 -10.22 -1.79
N GLN A 163 11.03 -11.19 -2.62
CA GLN A 163 12.40 -11.33 -3.09
C GLN A 163 12.85 -10.12 -3.92
N ASP A 164 11.99 -9.61 -4.80
CA ASP A 164 12.27 -8.44 -5.64
C ASP A 164 12.52 -7.19 -4.78
N ILE A 165 11.66 -6.92 -3.79
CA ILE A 165 11.85 -5.81 -2.84
C ILE A 165 13.19 -5.95 -2.10
N LEU A 166 13.45 -7.11 -1.51
CA LEU A 166 14.65 -7.36 -0.70
C LEU A 166 15.96 -7.35 -1.50
N SER A 167 15.90 -7.64 -2.80
CA SER A 167 17.09 -7.74 -3.65
C SER A 167 17.35 -6.47 -4.44
N ASN A 168 16.30 -5.83 -4.97
CA ASN A 168 16.43 -4.76 -5.97
C ASN A 168 16.00 -3.38 -5.44
N TYR A 169 15.15 -3.33 -4.41
CA TYR A 169 14.61 -2.08 -3.85
C TYR A 169 15.07 -1.83 -2.41
N THR A 170 16.19 -2.43 -2.02
CA THR A 170 16.89 -2.16 -0.76
C THR A 170 18.40 -2.20 -0.98
N CYS A 171 19.14 -1.61 -0.05
CA CYS A 171 20.59 -1.63 0.04
C CYS A 171 21.10 -3.05 0.33
N LYS A 172 22.29 -3.39 -0.16
CA LYS A 172 22.97 -4.66 0.13
C LYS A 172 23.40 -4.71 1.60
N LEU A 173 23.57 -5.92 2.14
CA LEU A 173 23.93 -6.13 3.55
C LEU A 173 25.32 -5.59 3.93
N ASP A 174 26.23 -5.47 2.95
CA ASP A 174 27.55 -4.88 3.11
C ASP A 174 27.59 -3.38 2.75
N GLY A 175 26.44 -2.78 2.44
CA GLY A 175 26.33 -1.40 1.99
C GLY A 175 25.83 -0.41 3.06
N SER A 176 25.88 0.88 2.69
CA SER A 176 25.28 1.99 3.45
C SER A 176 23.96 2.41 2.80
N ILE A 177 22.93 2.62 3.64
CA ILE A 177 21.63 3.13 3.19
C ILE A 177 21.75 4.56 2.68
N GLU A 178 22.58 5.38 3.30
CA GLU A 178 22.85 6.75 2.87
C GLU A 178 23.45 6.80 1.47
N GLU A 179 24.39 5.89 1.15
CA GLU A 179 24.93 5.76 -0.21
C GLU A 179 23.88 5.23 -1.19
N TRP A 180 23.13 4.20 -0.79
CA TRP A 180 22.05 3.64 -1.62
C TRP A 180 20.98 4.66 -1.99
N LEU A 181 20.70 5.63 -1.09
CA LEU A 181 19.68 6.64 -1.28
C LEU A 181 20.06 7.72 -2.31
N LYS A 182 21.36 7.96 -2.55
CA LYS A 182 21.83 9.04 -3.44
C LYS A 182 21.32 8.92 -4.87
N ASP A 183 21.12 7.69 -5.34
CA ASP A 183 20.72 7.38 -6.71
C ASP A 183 19.22 7.02 -6.81
N LYS A 184 18.42 7.34 -5.79
CA LYS A 184 17.00 6.99 -5.77
C LYS A 184 16.11 8.17 -6.12
N GLU A 185 15.27 7.95 -7.11
CA GLU A 185 14.07 8.76 -7.30
C GLU A 185 13.02 8.32 -6.29
N THR A 186 12.31 9.30 -5.74
CA THR A 186 11.23 9.07 -4.77
C THR A 186 9.88 9.44 -5.35
N VAL A 187 8.83 8.77 -4.88
CA VAL A 187 7.44 9.13 -5.18
C VAL A 187 7.18 10.58 -4.73
N SER A 188 6.40 11.32 -5.51
CA SER A 188 6.04 12.70 -5.17
C SER A 188 5.21 12.76 -3.89
N GLU A 189 5.29 13.87 -3.15
CA GLU A 189 4.52 14.05 -1.93
C GLU A 189 3.00 13.98 -2.20
N GLU A 190 2.55 14.52 -3.34
CA GLU A 190 1.15 14.48 -3.77
C GLU A 190 0.65 13.05 -4.01
N ASP A 191 1.39 12.25 -4.79
CA ASP A 191 1.03 10.86 -5.08
C ASP A 191 1.02 10.01 -3.79
N LEU A 192 1.96 10.26 -2.89
CA LEU A 192 2.03 9.59 -1.61
C LEU A 192 0.83 9.95 -0.73
N MET A 193 0.46 11.23 -0.63
CA MET A 193 -0.72 11.67 0.12
C MET A 193 -2.02 11.12 -0.48
N GLN A 194 -2.12 11.08 -1.81
CA GLN A 194 -3.27 10.46 -2.49
C GLN A 194 -3.38 8.98 -2.15
N LYS A 195 -2.25 8.25 -2.18
CA LYS A 195 -2.24 6.82 -1.87
C LYS A 195 -2.53 6.53 -0.41
N GLU A 196 -2.01 7.33 0.52
CA GLU A 196 -2.33 7.22 1.94
C GLU A 196 -3.82 7.46 2.17
N ASP A 197 -4.40 8.49 1.57
CA ASP A 197 -5.82 8.81 1.70
C ASP A 197 -6.73 7.71 1.13
N LEU A 198 -6.31 7.08 0.03
CA LEU A 198 -6.98 5.90 -0.52
C LEU A 198 -6.99 4.76 0.49
N PHE A 199 -5.84 4.44 1.10
CA PHE A 199 -5.75 3.39 2.11
C PHE A 199 -6.46 3.76 3.41
N TYR A 200 -6.58 5.04 3.74
CA TYR A 200 -7.42 5.51 4.83
C TYR A 200 -8.90 5.19 4.57
N CYS A 201 -9.40 5.51 3.37
CA CYS A 201 -10.76 5.17 2.95
C CYS A 201 -11.00 3.66 2.92
N LEU A 202 -10.08 2.89 2.33
CA LEU A 202 -10.17 1.42 2.29
C LEU A 202 -10.22 0.84 3.71
N HIS A 203 -9.35 1.31 4.60
CA HIS A 203 -9.31 0.84 5.98
C HIS A 203 -10.64 1.15 6.72
N ASN A 204 -11.26 2.31 6.49
CA ASN A 204 -12.60 2.59 7.03
C ASN A 204 -13.64 1.57 6.58
N ALA A 205 -13.67 1.28 5.27
CA ALA A 205 -14.60 0.35 4.67
C ALA A 205 -14.39 -1.08 5.21
N VAL A 206 -13.13 -1.49 5.36
CA VAL A 206 -12.73 -2.77 5.96
C VAL A 206 -13.16 -2.85 7.42
N ARG A 207 -12.88 -1.84 8.25
CA ARG A 207 -13.29 -1.81 9.66
C ARG A 207 -14.80 -1.90 9.82
N SER A 208 -15.54 -1.18 8.98
CA SER A 208 -17.00 -1.30 8.92
C SER A 208 -17.44 -2.73 8.53
N GLY A 209 -16.72 -3.38 7.61
CA GLY A 209 -16.96 -4.76 7.20
C GLY A 209 -16.70 -5.77 8.31
N GLN A 210 -15.64 -5.58 9.10
CA GLN A 210 -15.33 -6.39 10.29
C GLN A 210 -16.43 -6.29 11.36
N LEU A 211 -17.19 -5.17 11.38
CA LEU A 211 -18.37 -4.99 12.24
C LEU A 211 -19.67 -5.55 11.63
N GLY A 212 -19.59 -6.27 10.51
CA GLY A 212 -20.72 -6.93 9.86
C GLY A 212 -21.50 -6.06 8.88
N ARG A 213 -20.94 -4.92 8.43
CA ARG A 213 -21.57 -4.08 7.40
C ARG A 213 -21.17 -4.54 5.99
N ASP A 214 -22.05 -4.33 5.03
CA ASP A 214 -21.79 -4.62 3.61
C ASP A 214 -21.01 -3.47 2.95
N THR A 215 -19.75 -3.28 3.37
CA THR A 215 -18.88 -2.16 2.95
C THR A 215 -17.61 -2.59 2.22
N VAL A 216 -17.39 -3.88 2.03
CA VAL A 216 -16.27 -4.44 1.26
C VAL A 216 -16.81 -5.18 0.02
N PRO A 217 -16.02 -5.36 -1.05
CA PRO A 217 -16.48 -6.09 -2.22
C PRO A 217 -16.80 -7.55 -1.92
N ALA A 218 -17.67 -8.14 -2.73
CA ALA A 218 -18.01 -9.56 -2.60
C ALA A 218 -16.76 -10.45 -2.74
N GLY A 219 -16.60 -11.40 -1.82
CA GLY A 219 -15.44 -12.30 -1.78
C GLY A 219 -14.21 -11.75 -1.06
N PHE A 220 -14.23 -10.48 -0.63
CA PHE A 220 -13.19 -9.92 0.23
C PHE A 220 -13.35 -10.44 1.66
N ASP A 221 -12.28 -10.96 2.26
CA ASP A 221 -12.24 -11.35 3.67
C ASP A 221 -11.85 -10.14 4.55
N PRO A 222 -12.78 -9.57 5.34
CA PRO A 222 -12.48 -8.43 6.19
C PRO A 222 -11.39 -8.69 7.24
N MET A 223 -11.13 -9.96 7.60
CA MET A 223 -10.09 -10.30 8.57
C MET A 223 -8.74 -10.49 7.87
N GLY A 224 -8.61 -11.46 6.97
CA GLY A 224 -7.37 -11.75 6.26
C GLY A 224 -6.94 -10.61 5.33
N ASN A 225 -7.78 -10.24 4.37
CA ASN A 225 -7.46 -9.16 3.44
C ASN A 225 -7.44 -7.80 4.14
N GLY A 226 -8.28 -7.61 5.16
CA GLY A 226 -8.27 -6.41 5.97
C GLY A 226 -6.97 -6.19 6.74
N GLY A 227 -6.34 -7.27 7.23
CA GLY A 227 -5.01 -7.21 7.84
C GLY A 227 -3.95 -6.68 6.86
N VAL A 228 -3.99 -7.10 5.60
CA VAL A 228 -3.07 -6.59 4.57
C VAL A 228 -3.29 -5.09 4.30
N ILE A 229 -4.54 -4.65 4.21
CA ILE A 229 -4.87 -3.21 4.06
C ILE A 229 -4.37 -2.41 5.27
N HIS A 230 -4.51 -2.96 6.48
CA HIS A 230 -4.02 -2.35 7.71
C HIS A 230 -2.50 -2.12 7.67
N GLU A 231 -1.72 -3.16 7.41
CA GLU A 231 -0.25 -3.06 7.37
C GLU A 231 0.22 -2.09 6.28
N ARG A 232 -0.38 -2.16 5.08
CA ARG A 232 -0.03 -1.23 4.00
C ARG A 232 -0.37 0.20 4.34
N ARG A 233 -1.53 0.45 4.97
CA ARG A 233 -1.89 1.80 5.45
C ARG A 233 -0.89 2.26 6.51
N HIS A 234 -0.48 1.39 7.44
CA HIS A 234 0.44 1.75 8.51
C HIS A 234 1.70 2.41 7.98
N SER A 235 2.33 1.78 6.98
CA SER A 235 3.50 2.35 6.31
C SER A 235 3.23 3.66 5.58
N LEU A 236 2.09 3.76 4.87
CA LEU A 236 1.70 4.97 4.15
C LEU A 236 1.50 6.14 5.11
N THR A 237 0.73 5.94 6.18
CA THR A 237 0.49 6.94 7.22
C THR A 237 1.80 7.29 7.92
N TYR A 238 2.63 6.30 8.27
CA TYR A 238 3.95 6.55 8.87
C TYR A 238 4.78 7.52 8.02
N MET A 239 4.87 7.31 6.70
CA MET A 239 5.66 8.19 5.82
C MET A 239 5.20 9.66 5.82
N VAL A 240 3.91 9.91 6.07
CA VAL A 240 3.31 11.26 6.09
C VAL A 240 2.94 11.76 7.50
N SER A 241 3.44 11.11 8.56
CA SER A 241 3.24 11.54 9.95
C SER A 241 4.57 11.93 10.58
N LYS A 242 5.26 12.92 10.03
CA LYS A 242 6.54 13.40 10.56
C LYS A 242 6.48 13.62 12.08
N ASP A 243 7.56 13.24 12.76
CA ASP A 243 7.73 13.33 14.23
C ASP A 243 6.91 12.34 15.08
N THR A 244 6.04 11.51 14.49
CA THR A 244 5.38 10.39 15.20
C THR A 244 6.32 9.18 15.27
N SER A 245 6.25 8.33 16.29
CA SER A 245 6.95 7.03 16.25
C SER A 245 6.22 6.02 15.36
N TRP A 246 6.84 4.88 15.05
CA TRP A 246 6.18 3.83 14.25
C TRP A 246 4.93 3.31 14.96
N GLU A 247 5.02 3.10 16.28
CA GLU A 247 4.02 2.53 17.16
C GLU A 247 2.87 3.49 17.47
N GLU A 248 3.14 4.79 17.43
CA GLU A 248 2.14 5.84 17.67
C GLU A 248 1.45 6.32 16.39
N THR A 249 1.76 5.71 15.24
CA THR A 249 1.12 6.09 13.97
C THR A 249 -0.40 5.88 14.07
N ASP A 250 -1.16 6.97 13.88
CA ASP A 250 -2.61 6.94 14.06
C ASP A 250 -3.32 6.27 12.89
N LEU A 251 -3.88 5.08 13.14
CA LEU A 251 -4.68 4.33 12.18
C LEU A 251 -6.18 4.36 12.49
N SER A 252 -6.62 5.29 13.35
CA SER A 252 -8.04 5.50 13.62
C SER A 252 -8.84 5.78 12.34
N THR A 253 -10.09 5.30 12.31
CA THR A 253 -11.02 5.44 11.21
C THR A 253 -12.46 5.19 11.64
#